data_AF-A0A6N7JPZ1-F1
#
_entry.id   AF-A0A6N7JPZ1-F1
#
_cell.length_a   1.000
_cell.length_b   1.000
_cell.length_c   1.000
_cell.angle_alpha   90.00
_cell.angle_beta   90.00
_cell.angle_gamma   90.00
#
_symmetry.space_group_name_H-M   'P 1'
#
loop_
_entity.id
_entity.type
_entity.pdbx_description
1 polymer ?
#
loop_
_entity_poly.entity_id
_entity_poly.type
_entity_poly.pdbx_seq_one_letter_code
_entity_poly.pdbx_strand_id
1 'polypeptide(L)' 'MKRLTMSDINAYMDGALSQAQRREVEAALAADPAAAELLKRYQRNTEALHQLYDPVLEETVPEQMLSLLRRHSGPRAH' A
#
# COMPACT_ATOMS: atom_id res chain seq x y z
N MET A 1 -25.65 5.71 -7.30
CA MET A 1 -24.26 6.14 -7.07
C MET A 1 -23.55 5.05 -6.28
N LYS A 2 -22.30 4.71 -6.62
CA LYS A 2 -21.55 3.64 -5.94
C LYS A 2 -21.19 4.11 -4.52
N ARG A 3 -21.49 3.29 -3.50
CA ARG A 3 -20.99 3.49 -2.15
C ARG A 3 -19.55 2.96 -2.09
N LEU A 4 -18.59 3.81 -1.73
CA LEU A 4 -17.19 3.39 -1.65
C LEU A 4 -16.93 2.56 -0.39
N THR A 5 -16.19 1.47 -0.58
CA THR A 5 -15.69 0.61 0.49
C THR A 5 -14.22 0.91 0.80
N MET A 6 -13.70 0.36 1.90
CA MET A 6 -12.26 0.42 2.20
C MET A 6 -11.41 -0.16 1.05
N SER A 7 -11.86 -1.26 0.43
CA SER A 7 -11.14 -1.87 -0.69
C SER A 7 -11.09 -0.97 -1.91
N ASP A 8 -12.16 -0.23 -2.19
CA ASP A 8 -12.19 0.73 -3.30
C ASP A 8 -11.23 1.89 -3.06
N ILE A 9 -11.19 2.40 -1.82
CA ILE A 9 -10.29 3.49 -1.42
C ILE A 9 -8.82 3.06 -1.52
N ASN A 10 -8.48 1.88 -0.98
CA ASN A 10 -7.11 1.37 -1.06
C ASN A 10 -6.70 1.12 -2.52
N ALA A 11 -7.55 0.47 -3.32
CA ALA A 11 -7.24 0.25 -4.73
C ALA A 11 -7.08 1.56 -5.52
N TYR A 12 -7.85 2.60 -5.17
CA TYR A 12 -7.69 3.94 -5.74
C TYR A 12 -6.35 4.57 -5.34
N MET A 13 -5.97 4.49 -4.06
CA MET A 13 -4.70 5.01 -3.54
C MET A 13 -3.48 4.27 -4.13
N ASP A 14 -3.58 2.95 -4.28
CA ASP A 14 -2.52 2.08 -4.81
C ASP A 14 -2.37 2.19 -6.33
N GLY A 15 -3.28 2.92 -7.01
CA GLY A 15 -3.31 2.99 -8.48
C GLY A 15 -3.72 1.67 -9.14
N ALA A 16 -4.32 0.74 -8.39
CA ALA A 16 -4.69 -0.60 -8.83
C ALA A 16 -6.01 -0.67 -9.62
N LEU A 17 -6.67 0.47 -9.84
CA LEU A 17 -7.92 0.56 -10.59
C LEU A 17 -7.68 0.74 -12.09
N SER A 18 -8.51 0.10 -12.92
CA SER A 18 -8.63 0.47 -14.33
C SER A 18 -9.15 1.91 -14.48
N GLN A 19 -8.95 2.51 -15.65
CA GLN A 19 -9.40 3.88 -15.91
C GLN A 19 -10.92 4.07 -15.71
N ALA A 20 -11.73 3.07 -16.09
CA ALA A 20 -13.18 3.12 -15.88
C ALA A 20 -13.55 3.12 -14.40
N GLN A 21 -12.98 2.19 -13.62
CA GLN A 21 -13.21 2.10 -12.17
C GLN A 21 -12.73 3.35 -11.44
N ARG A 22 -11.61 3.92 -11.86
CA ARG A 22 -11.08 5.17 -11.30
C ARG A 22 -12.09 6.32 -11.47
N ARG A 23 -12.67 6.48 -12.66
CA ARG A 23 -13.69 7.51 -12.92
C ARG A 23 -14.94 7.32 -12.06
N GLU A 24 -15.37 6.08 -11.84
CA GLU A 24 -16.50 5.79 -10.94
C GLU A 24 -16.20 6.19 -9.49
N VAL A 25 -14.98 5.91 -9.03
CA VAL A 25 -14.55 6.30 -7.69
C VAL A 25 -14.45 7.82 -7.57
N GLU A 26 -13.87 8.50 -8.55
CA GLU A 26 -13.79 9.97 -8.59
C GLU A 26 -15.17 10.63 -8.61
N ALA A 27 -16.12 10.09 -9.37
CA ALA A 27 -17.50 10.57 -9.38
C ALA A 27 -18.19 10.35 -8.02
N ALA A 28 -17.95 9.22 -7.35
CA ALA A 28 -18.47 8.96 -6.02
C ALA A 28 -17.86 9.90 -4.96
N LEU A 29 -16.55 10.16 -5.04
CA LEU A 29 -15.85 11.11 -4.15
C LEU A 29 -16.36 12.55 -4.32
N ALA A 30 -16.68 12.95 -5.56
CA ALA A 30 -17.22 14.29 -5.84
C ALA A 30 -18.67 14.46 -5.36
N ALA A 31 -19.46 13.38 -5.37
CA ALA A 31 -20.87 13.42 -5.01
C ALA A 31 -21.15 13.17 -3.52
N ASP A 32 -20.22 12.54 -2.79
CA ASP A 32 -20.41 12.15 -1.39
C ASP A 32 -19.29 12.69 -0.47
N PRO A 33 -19.57 13.71 0.36
CA PRO A 33 -18.62 14.22 1.34
C PRO A 33 -18.14 13.17 2.35
N ALA A 34 -18.97 12.18 2.70
CA ALA A 34 -18.57 11.12 3.62
C ALA A 34 -17.53 10.19 2.99
N ALA A 35 -17.64 9.95 1.68
CA ALA A 35 -16.64 9.22 0.91
C ALA A 35 -15.30 9.99 0.83
N ALA A 36 -15.35 11.32 0.66
CA ALA A 36 -14.16 12.16 0.68
C ALA A 36 -13.47 12.16 2.06
N GLU A 37 -14.24 12.21 3.15
CA GLU A 37 -13.69 12.10 4.51
C GLU A 37 -13.11 10.70 4.80
N LEU A 38 -13.72 9.65 4.25
CA LEU A 38 -13.16 8.31 4.31
C LEU A 38 -11.78 8.26 3.66
N LEU A 39 -11.64 8.79 2.43
CA LEU A 39 -10.36 8.86 1.72
C LEU A 39 -9.30 9.61 2.53
N LYS A 40 -9.62 10.80 3.06
CA LYS A 40 -8.70 11.59 3.89
C LYS A 40 -8.24 10.83 5.13
N ARG A 41 -9.13 10.06 5.77
CA ARG A 41 -8.77 9.25 6.94
C ARG A 41 -7.76 8.17 6.57
N TYR A 42 -7.94 7.48 5.44
CA TYR A 42 -6.96 6.47 4.99
C TYR A 42 -5.64 7.10 4.58
N GLN A 43 -5.64 8.26 3.91
CA GLN A 43 -4.41 8.99 3.58
C GLN A 43 -3.58 9.32 4.84
N ARG A 44 -4.21 9.86 5.88
CA ARG A 44 -3.54 10.14 7.16
C ARG A 44 -2.98 8.89 7.83
N ASN A 45 -3.72 7.78 7.78
CA ASN A 45 -3.24 6.52 8.33
C ASN A 45 -2.01 6.00 7.57
N THR A 46 -2.03 6.06 6.23
CA THR A 46 -0.90 5.68 5.38
C THR A 46 0.32 6.58 5.64
N GLU A 47 0.13 7.89 5.74
CA GLU A 47 1.20 8.83 6.09
C GLU A 47 1.80 8.55 7.47
N ALA A 48 0.97 8.24 8.47
CA ALA A 48 1.45 7.88 9.80
C ALA A 48 2.27 6.57 9.82
N LEU A 49 1.87 5.58 9.01
CA LEU A 49 2.64 4.35 8.85
C LEU A 49 3.99 4.62 8.17
N HIS A 50 4.02 5.41 7.10
CA HIS A 50 5.26 5.83 6.45
C HIS A 50 6.20 6.55 7.42
N GLN A 51 5.70 7.53 8.17
CA GLN A 51 6.51 8.23 9.17
C GLN A 51 7.14 7.29 10.21
N LEU A 52 6.43 6.22 10.59
CA LEU A 52 6.93 5.27 11.59
C LEU A 52 7.90 4.23 10.99
N TYR A 53 7.67 3.78 9.76
CA TYR A 53 8.33 2.60 9.20
C TYR A 53 9.28 2.89 8.03
N ASP A 54 9.20 4.04 7.37
CA ASP A 54 10.15 4.41 6.30
C ASP A 54 11.62 4.36 6.77
N PRO A 55 11.98 4.72 8.02
CA PRO A 55 13.36 4.57 8.49
C PRO A 55 13.91 3.14 8.40
N VAL A 56 13.04 2.12 8.49
CA VAL A 56 13.44 0.71 8.36
C VAL A 56 13.96 0.39 6.95
N LEU A 57 13.51 1.13 5.93
CA LEU A 57 13.96 0.94 4.55
C LEU A 57 15.44 1.34 4.37
N GLU A 58 15.96 2.20 5.24
CA GLU A 58 17.34 2.68 5.23
C GLU A 58 18.28 1.84 6.12
N GLU A 59 17.72 0.90 6.89
CA GLU A 59 18.53 0.01 7.73
C GLU A 59 19.25 -1.05 6.88
N THR A 60 20.49 -1.38 7.27
CA THR A 60 21.21 -2.50 6.66
C THR A 60 20.47 -3.81 6.90
N VAL A 61 20.39 -4.66 5.89
CA VAL A 61 19.78 -5.98 6.02
C VAL A 61 20.43 -6.75 7.18
N PRO A 62 19.65 -7.29 8.14
CA PRO A 62 20.20 -7.99 9.29
C PRO A 62 21.09 -9.17 8.89
N GLU A 63 22.27 -9.27 9.52
CA GLU A 63 23.28 -10.31 9.20
C GLU A 63 22.72 -11.75 9.34
N GLN A 64 21.78 -11.96 10.25
CA GLN A 64 21.10 -13.25 10.41
C GLN A 64 20.36 -13.66 9.13
N MET A 65 19.72 -12.71 8.44
CA MET A 65 19.05 -12.95 7.15
C MET A 65 20.06 -13.26 6.05
N LEU A 66 21.14 -12.48 5.97
CA LEU A 66 22.23 -12.70 5.00
C LEU A 66 22.88 -14.09 5.18
N SER A 67 23.02 -14.55 6.43
CA SER A 67 23.57 -15.86 6.74
C SER A 67 22.68 -17.02 6.26
N LEU A 68 21.35 -16.85 6.20
CA LEU A 68 20.43 -17.86 5.68
C LEU A 68 20.60 -18.03 4.16
N LEU A 69 20.76 -16.93 3.43
CA LEU A 69 21.02 -16.95 1.99
C LEU A 69 22.32 -17.69 1.68
N ARG A 70 23.41 -17.36 2.39
CA ARG A 70 24.72 -18.02 2.21
C ARG A 70 24.68 -19.54 2.48
N ARG A 71 23.91 -19.97 3.49
CA ARG A 71 23.72 -21.41 3.78
C ARG A 71 22.99 -22.13 2.64
N HIS A 72 22.01 -21.47 2.01
CA HIS A 72 21.24 -22.06 0.91
C HIS A 72 22.00 -22.03 -0.43
N SER A 73 22.99 -21.15 -0.58
CA SER A 73 23.87 -21.08 -1.75
C SER A 73 25.09 -22.01 -1.70
N GLY A 74 25.18 -22.89 -0.70
CA GLY A 74 26.23 -23.93 -0.65
C GLY A 74 26.21 -24.79 -1.92
N PRO A 75 27.37 -25.26 -2.41
CA PRO A 75 27.46 -25.92 -3.71
C PRO A 75 26.53 -27.13 -3.76
N ARG A 76 25.61 -27.14 -4.73
CA ARG A 76 24.94 -28.38 -5.14
C ARG A 76 26.01 -29.32 -5.65
N ALA A 77 26.39 -30.31 -4.85
CA ALA A 77 27.19 -31.42 -5.31
C ALA A 77 26.39 -32.14 -6.42
N HIS A 78 26.86 -31.98 -7.66
CA HIS A 78 26.47 -32.79 -8.80
C HIS A 78 27.52 -33.87 -9.00
#